data_AF-A0A0U5B0Z7-F1
#
_entry.id   AF-A0A0U5B0Z7-F1
#
_cell.length_a   1.000
_cell.length_b   1.000
_cell.length_c   1.000
_cell.angle_alpha   90.00
_cell.angle_beta   90.00
_cell.angle_gamma   90.00
#
_symmetry.space_group_name_H-M   'P 1'
#
loop_
_entity.id
_entity.type
_entity.pdbx_description
1 polymer ?
#
loop_
_entity_poly.entity_id
_entity_poly.type
_entity_poly.pdbx_seq_one_letter_code
_entity_poly.pdbx_strand_id
1 'polypeptide(L)'
;MSKTFGVGMMAVGIICLVSSMFEFFTLDMWEIPRFSWLPFVGMPLIFFGFVLLGPHIQRYWLKRNGDIIRDSMKLMGQGLQEGLGEEIHCPKCNSTNKRSANFCAHCGTPLQKGEYQ
;
A
#
# COMPACT_ATOMS: atom_id res chain seq x y z
N MET A 1 -11.59 3.09 24.20
CA MET A 1 -10.83 2.92 25.46
C MET A 1 -9.58 2.06 25.27
N SER A 2 -9.63 0.94 24.52
CA SER A 2 -8.44 0.10 24.23
C SER A 2 -7.33 0.80 23.43
N LYS A 3 -7.68 1.70 22.49
CA LYS A 3 -6.71 2.40 21.63
C LYS A 3 -5.80 3.35 22.41
N THR A 4 -6.38 4.19 23.27
CA THR A 4 -5.64 5.14 24.11
C THR A 4 -4.79 4.41 25.15
N PHE A 5 -5.31 3.32 25.70
CA PHE A 5 -4.58 2.45 26.63
C PHE A 5 -3.39 1.75 25.95
N GLY A 6 -3.57 1.18 24.75
CA GLY A 6 -2.50 0.53 23.99
C GLY A 6 -1.39 1.49 23.58
N VAL A 7 -1.73 2.70 23.11
CA VAL A 7 -0.75 3.75 22.77
C VAL A 7 0.01 4.22 24.01
N GLY A 8 -0.69 4.41 25.14
CA GLY A 8 -0.05 4.75 26.42
C GLY A 8 0.93 3.69 26.89
N MET A 9 0.56 2.42 26.79
CA MET A 9 1.41 1.29 27.20
C MET A 9 2.65 1.13 26.30
N MET A 10 2.52 1.35 24.99
CA MET A 10 3.67 1.38 24.07
C MET A 10 4.61 2.55 24.37
N ALA A 11 4.08 3.74 24.65
CA ALA A 11 4.89 4.92 24.96
C ALA A 11 5.72 4.73 26.24
N VAL A 12 5.11 4.20 27.32
CA VAL A 12 5.81 3.89 28.58
C VAL A 12 6.91 2.86 28.35
N GLY A 13 6.63 1.80 27.58
CA GLY A 13 7.64 0.76 27.29
C GLY A 13 8.82 1.29 26.48
N ILE A 14 8.58 2.16 25.51
CA ILE A 14 9.64 2.83 24.72
C ILE A 14 10.47 3.75 25.61
N ILE A 15 9.84 4.53 26.49
CA ILE A 15 10.56 5.39 27.45
C ILE A 15 11.48 4.54 28.34
N CYS A 16 11.00 3.41 28.88
CA CYS A 16 11.83 2.51 29.67
C CYS A 16 13.03 1.94 28.88
N LEU A 17 12.84 1.56 27.61
CA LEU A 17 13.94 1.09 26.76
C LEU A 17 14.96 2.20 26.47
N VAL A 18 14.48 3.41 26.16
CA VAL A 18 15.36 4.56 25.89
C VAL A 18 16.16 4.92 27.14
N SER A 19 15.53 4.99 28.31
CA SER A 19 16.24 5.26 29.57
C SER A 19 17.31 4.21 29.88
N SER A 20 17.03 2.93 29.65
CA SER A 20 18.02 1.86 29.78
C SER A 20 19.15 1.98 28.76
N MET A 21 18.84 2.36 27.53
CA MET A 21 19.83 2.55 26.48
C MET A 21 20.78 3.71 26.81
N PHE A 22 20.26 4.85 27.27
CA PHE A 22 21.08 5.98 27.70
C PHE A 22 22.02 5.63 28.86
N GLU A 23 21.55 4.87 29.86
CA GLU A 23 22.40 4.44 30.97
C GLU A 23 23.54 3.51 30.51
N PHE A 24 23.25 2.61 29.56
CA PHE A 24 24.27 1.74 28.96
C PHE A 24 25.35 2.50 28.19
N PHE A 25 25.00 3.57 27.48
CA PHE A 25 25.97 4.39 26.75
C PHE A 25 26.73 5.41 27.61
N THR A 26 26.23 5.73 28.81
CA THR A 26 26.82 6.75 29.69
C THR A 26 27.73 6.16 30.77
N LEU A 27 27.54 4.88 31.13
CA LEU A 27 28.39 4.20 32.11
C LEU A 27 29.64 3.61 31.44
N ASP A 28 30.81 3.84 32.04
CA ASP A 28 32.04 3.15 31.67
C ASP A 28 31.86 1.63 31.84
N MET A 29 32.53 0.84 31.00
CA MET A 29 32.37 -0.62 30.82
C MET A 29 32.55 -1.49 32.08
N TRP A 30 32.77 -0.89 33.26
CA TRP A 30 33.02 -1.56 34.54
C TRP A 30 32.07 -1.18 35.69
N GLU A 31 31.10 -0.28 35.49
CA GLU A 31 30.04 -0.03 36.48
C GLU A 31 28.79 -0.86 36.17
N ILE A 32 28.22 -1.52 37.17
CA ILE A 32 27.03 -2.36 37.00
C ILE A 32 25.78 -1.46 36.90
N PRO A 33 25.10 -1.41 35.74
CA PRO A 33 23.96 -0.52 35.52
C PRO A 33 22.76 -0.92 36.38
N ARG A 34 22.21 0.05 37.12
CA ARG A 34 21.07 -0.15 38.03
C ARG A 34 19.76 -0.40 37.27
N PHE A 35 19.61 0.09 36.04
CA PHE A 35 18.42 -0.14 35.21
C PHE A 35 18.60 -1.25 34.16
N SER A 36 19.57 -2.16 34.32
CA SER A 36 19.77 -3.33 33.43
C SER A 36 18.55 -4.25 33.30
N TRP A 37 17.65 -4.27 34.27
CA TRP A 37 16.45 -5.12 34.29
C TRP A 37 15.23 -4.47 33.60
N LEU A 38 15.23 -3.15 33.41
CA LEU A 38 14.15 -2.42 32.74
C LEU A 38 13.83 -2.91 31.32
N PRO A 39 14.80 -3.32 30.47
CA PRO A 39 14.47 -3.87 29.15
C PRO A 39 13.66 -5.17 29.22
N PHE A 40 13.85 -5.99 30.25
CA PHE A 40 13.04 -7.21 30.45
C PHE A 40 11.59 -6.91 30.81
N VAL A 41 11.30 -5.72 31.34
CA VAL A 41 9.93 -5.24 31.60
C VAL A 41 9.38 -4.45 30.42
N GLY A 42 10.22 -3.65 29.77
CA GLY A 42 9.86 -2.81 28.62
C GLY A 42 9.46 -3.61 27.38
N MET A 43 10.19 -4.68 27.06
CA MET A 43 9.90 -5.55 25.90
C MET A 43 8.51 -6.19 25.97
N PRO A 44 8.12 -6.88 27.06
CA PRO A 44 6.76 -7.41 27.20
C PRO A 44 5.69 -6.31 27.14
N LEU A 45 5.94 -5.16 27.77
CA LEU A 45 4.99 -4.05 27.78
C LEU A 45 4.72 -3.50 26.36
N ILE A 46 5.77 -3.34 25.56
CA ILE A 46 5.66 -2.95 24.14
C ILE A 46 4.96 -4.05 23.34
N PHE A 47 5.30 -5.31 23.56
CA PHE A 47 4.68 -6.44 22.88
C PHE A 47 3.17 -6.48 23.11
N PHE A 48 2.72 -6.39 24.37
CA PHE A 48 1.30 -6.33 24.69
C PHE A 48 0.63 -5.07 24.13
N GLY A 49 1.34 -3.95 24.10
CA GLY A 49 0.86 -2.71 23.48
C GLY A 49 0.63 -2.87 21.97
N PHE A 50 1.56 -3.52 21.28
CA PHE A 50 1.47 -3.83 19.87
C PHE A 50 0.32 -4.82 19.57
N VAL A 51 0.18 -5.88 20.36
CA VAL A 51 -0.91 -6.87 20.19
C VAL A 51 -2.29 -6.22 20.35
N LEU A 52 -2.46 -5.30 21.29
CA LEU A 52 -3.72 -4.58 21.48
C LEU A 52 -4.02 -3.58 20.36
N LEU A 53 -2.98 -3.01 19.72
CA LEU A 53 -3.12 -1.99 18.68
C LEU A 53 -3.18 -2.59 17.26
N GLY A 54 -2.54 -3.73 17.05
CA GLY A 54 -2.35 -4.40 15.75
C GLY A 54 -3.65 -4.65 14.98
N PRO A 55 -4.69 -5.26 15.56
CA PRO A 55 -5.95 -5.51 14.85
C PRO A 55 -6.65 -4.24 14.38
N HIS A 56 -6.52 -3.13 15.10
CA HIS A 56 -7.09 -1.84 14.71
C HIS A 56 -6.33 -1.22 13.55
N ILE A 57 -4.99 -1.23 13.61
CA ILE A 57 -4.12 -0.74 12.54
C ILE A 57 -4.35 -1.57 11.27
N GLN A 58 -4.36 -2.89 11.40
CA GLN A 58 -4.54 -3.81 10.28
C GLN A 58 -5.85 -3.56 9.54
N ARG A 59 -6.98 -3.42 10.27
CA ARG A 59 -8.29 -3.13 9.66
C ARG A 59 -8.31 -1.76 8.96
N TYR A 60 -7.65 -0.76 9.54
CA TYR A 60 -7.55 0.57 8.92
C TYR A 60 -6.75 0.53 7.61
N TRP A 61 -5.59 -0.13 7.61
CA TRP A 61 -4.77 -0.30 6.41
C TRP A 61 -5.46 -1.13 5.33
N LEU A 62 -6.09 -2.26 5.69
CA LEU A 62 -6.86 -3.08 4.76
C LEU A 62 -7.98 -2.30 4.09
N LYS A 63 -8.70 -1.46 4.85
CA LYS A 63 -9.77 -0.63 4.30
C LYS A 63 -9.22 0.39 3.29
N ARG A 64 -8.15 1.10 3.67
CA ARG A 64 -7.52 2.12 2.81
C ARG A 64 -6.92 1.51 1.53
N ASN A 65 -6.20 0.40 1.66
CA ASN A 65 -5.58 -0.28 0.52
C ASN A 65 -6.63 -0.91 -0.41
N GLY A 66 -7.74 -1.42 0.14
CA GLY A 66 -8.82 -1.99 -0.66
C GLY A 66 -9.48 -0.99 -1.61
N ASP A 67 -9.64 0.27 -1.18
CA ASP A 67 -10.19 1.33 -2.03
C ASP A 67 -9.21 1.69 -3.16
N ILE A 68 -7.92 1.85 -2.84
CA ILE A 68 -6.86 2.15 -3.82
C ILE A 68 -6.76 1.03 -4.88
N ILE A 69 -6.76 -0.24 -4.45
CA ILE A 69 -6.68 -1.39 -5.36
C ILE A 69 -7.89 -1.43 -6.28
N ARG A 70 -9.09 -1.12 -5.77
CA ARG A 70 -10.31 -1.05 -6.60
C ARG A 70 -10.22 0.01 -7.69
N ASP A 71 -9.68 1.18 -7.37
CA ASP A 71 -9.54 2.26 -8.33
C ASP A 71 -8.48 1.94 -9.39
N SER A 72 -7.35 1.35 -8.99
CA SER A 72 -6.35 0.86 -9.96
C SER A 72 -6.92 -0.20 -10.90
N MET A 73 -7.72 -1.15 -10.39
CA MET A 73 -8.36 -2.17 -11.23
C MET A 73 -9.37 -1.57 -12.20
N LYS A 74 -10.12 -0.53 -11.80
CA LYS A 74 -11.04 0.17 -12.70
C LYS A 74 -10.29 0.86 -13.84
N LEU A 75 -9.22 1.57 -13.54
CA LEU A 75 -8.40 2.25 -14.54
C LEU A 75 -7.77 1.26 -15.53
N MET A 76 -7.23 0.15 -15.03
CA MET A 76 -6.72 -0.92 -15.90
C MET A 76 -7.83 -1.52 -16.78
N GLY A 77 -9.03 -1.71 -16.22
CA GLY A 77 -10.18 -2.20 -16.97
C GLY A 77 -10.62 -1.25 -18.08
N GLN A 78 -10.58 0.06 -17.83
CA GLN A 78 -10.88 1.09 -18.83
C GLN A 78 -9.87 1.07 -19.99
N GLY A 79 -8.58 1.07 -19.69
CA GLY A 79 -7.54 0.98 -20.73
C GLY A 79 -7.62 -0.31 -21.56
N LEU A 80 -8.07 -1.41 -20.95
CA LEU A 80 -8.32 -2.65 -21.67
C LEU A 80 -9.54 -2.54 -22.60
N GLN A 81 -10.63 -1.91 -22.15
CA GLN A 81 -11.83 -1.70 -22.97
C GLN A 81 -11.55 -0.79 -24.17
N GLU A 82 -10.78 0.28 -23.99
CA GLU A 82 -10.39 1.17 -25.09
C GLU A 82 -9.54 0.45 -26.15
N GLY A 83 -8.68 -0.49 -25.73
CA GLY A 83 -7.88 -1.31 -26.62
C GLY A 83 -8.64 -2.39 -27.37
N LEU A 84 -9.75 -2.89 -26.81
CA LEU A 84 -10.52 -4.00 -27.36
C LEU A 84 -11.82 -3.59 -28.07
N GLY A 85 -12.42 -2.47 -27.67
CA GLY A 85 -13.86 -2.24 -27.82
C GLY A 85 -14.30 -1.31 -28.93
N GLU A 86 -13.39 -0.66 -29.65
CA GLU A 86 -13.81 0.21 -30.74
C GLU A 86 -13.64 -0.44 -32.10
N GLU A 87 -14.76 -0.62 -32.79
CA GLU A 87 -14.85 -1.06 -34.17
C GLU A 87 -15.16 0.14 -35.07
N ILE A 88 -14.48 0.22 -36.20
CA ILE A 88 -14.70 1.26 -37.22
C ILE A 88 -15.11 0.60 -38.54
N HIS A 89 -16.05 1.23 -39.24
CA HIS A 89 -16.47 0.78 -40.57
C HIS A 89 -15.58 1.41 -41.66
N CYS A 90 -15.17 0.60 -42.63
CA CYS A 90 -14.38 1.09 -43.75
C CYS A 90 -15.25 1.98 -44.68
N PRO A 91 -14.83 3.22 -45.02
CA PRO A 91 -15.63 4.11 -45.88
C PRO A 91 -15.78 3.61 -47.33
N LYS A 92 -14.93 2.67 -47.77
CA LYS A 92 -14.92 2.16 -49.15
C LYS A 92 -15.73 0.88 -49.35
N CYS A 93 -15.64 -0.06 -48.41
CA CYS A 93 -16.28 -1.39 -48.54
C CYS A 93 -17.24 -1.71 -47.39
N ASN A 94 -17.40 -0.80 -46.43
CA ASN A 94 -18.25 -0.93 -45.25
C ASN A 94 -17.93 -2.11 -44.31
N SER A 95 -16.77 -2.76 -44.48
CA SER A 95 -16.36 -3.85 -43.58
C SER A 95 -15.98 -3.31 -42.20
N THR A 96 -16.29 -4.09 -41.17
CA THR A 96 -15.94 -3.80 -39.78
C THR A 96 -14.48 -4.13 -39.52
N ASN A 97 -13.72 -3.16 -39.00
CA ASN A 97 -12.31 -3.31 -38.63
C ASN A 97 -12.10 -2.79 -37.20
N LYS A 98 -11.06 -3.24 -36.52
CA LYS A 98 -10.68 -2.69 -35.20
C LYS A 98 -10.22 -1.23 -35.34
N ARG A 99 -10.53 -0.35 -34.38
CA ARG A 99 -10.08 1.06 -34.37
C ARG A 99 -8.56 1.18 -34.38
N SER A 100 -7.85 0.18 -33.85
CA SER A 100 -6.40 0.08 -33.88
C SER A 100 -5.82 -0.37 -35.24
N ALA A 101 -6.65 -0.75 -36.21
CA ALA A 101 -6.19 -1.20 -37.53
C ALA A 101 -5.85 -0.01 -38.44
N ASN A 102 -4.62 0.04 -38.95
CA ASN A 102 -4.18 1.08 -39.89
C ASN A 102 -4.77 0.88 -41.31
N PHE A 103 -5.18 -0.34 -41.64
CA PHE A 103 -5.69 -0.73 -42.97
C PHE A 103 -6.91 -1.64 -42.83
N CYS A 104 -7.82 -1.54 -43.79
CA CYS A 104 -8.97 -2.44 -43.88
C CYS A 104 -8.55 -3.87 -44.24
N ALA A 105 -9.00 -4.86 -43.47
CA ALA A 105 -8.70 -6.28 -43.68
C ALA A 105 -9.32 -6.87 -44.97
N HIS A 106 -10.34 -6.22 -45.53
CA HIS A 106 -11.06 -6.71 -46.71
C HIS A 106 -10.62 -6.03 -48.02
N CYS A 107 -10.35 -4.72 -48.00
CA CYS A 107 -10.06 -3.94 -49.21
C CYS A 107 -8.73 -3.19 -49.21
N GLY A 108 -7.94 -3.29 -48.13
CA GLY A 108 -6.60 -2.67 -48.01
C GLY A 108 -6.59 -1.15 -47.96
N THR A 109 -7.75 -0.49 -47.91
CA THR A 109 -7.83 0.98 -47.83
C THR A 109 -7.33 1.46 -46.46
N PRO A 110 -6.49 2.51 -46.41
CA PRO A 110 -6.02 3.08 -45.15
C PRO A 110 -7.21 3.61 -44.34
N LEU A 111 -7.22 3.29 -43.05
CA LEU A 111 -8.21 3.81 -42.11
C LEU A 111 -7.56 4.95 -41.33
N GLN A 112 -8.29 6.05 -41.11
CA GLN A 112 -7.79 7.13 -40.25
C GLN A 112 -7.70 6.59 -38.82
N LYS A 113 -6.46 6.51 -38.32
CA LYS A 113 -6.18 6.09 -36.95
C LYS A 113 -6.84 7.08 -36.00
N GLY A 114 -7.72 6.60 -35.13
CA GLY A 114 -8.12 7.40 -33.97
C GLY A 114 -6.86 7.62 -33.14
N GLU A 115 -6.39 8.87 -33.05
CA GLU A 115 -5.35 9.25 -32.11
C GLU A 115 -5.80 8.85 -30.71
N TYR A 116 -4.96 8.08 -30.01
CA TYR A 116 -5.08 7.90 -28.57
C TYR A 116 -4.77 9.26 -27.93
N GLN A 117 -5.79 9.93 -27.37
CA GLN A 117 -5.62 11.05 -26.45
C GLN A 117 -5.53 10.53 -25.02
#